data_AF-A0A8T6PJ40-F1
#
_entry.id   AF-A0A8T6PJ40-F1
#
_cell.length_a   1.000
_cell.length_b   1.000
_cell.length_c   1.000
_cell.angle_alpha   90.00
_cell.angle_beta   90.00
_cell.angle_gamma   90.00
#
_symmetry.space_group_name_H-M   'P 1'
#
loop_
_entity.id
_entity.type
_entity.pdbx_description
1 polymer ?
#
loop_
_entity_poly.entity_id
_entity_poly.type
_entity_poly.pdbx_seq_one_letter_code
_entity_poly.pdbx_strand_id
1 'polypeptide(L)'
;MTTLEMLDFARGEFFYGALLFFIGGMSYRLVQVLGLGWRSDRTAPKKSQPLGVVVSFLRGILILPFIPWVRGTFQRQPIVYIAGGLFHLGLFVVIFFGTAHVMVWRDLLGSVSLGFAWPSLALPLVDLLAAVAIVAMLVLLMYRLTHPVMQKLTGPADMLNWLFVFLPMITGYLLTNQAFLRYEEMFLLHQMTVNIMLIWIPLGRISHFIFYFFSRSIHGSEYAKRGAQV
;
A
#
# COMPACT_ATOMS: atom_id res chain seq x y z
N MET A 1 12.79 -14.02 -28.30
CA MET A 1 11.73 -14.43 -27.35
C MET A 1 10.39 -13.94 -27.89
N THR A 2 9.39 -14.80 -27.91
CA THR A 2 8.00 -14.41 -28.23
C THR A 2 7.34 -13.71 -27.03
N THR A 3 6.23 -13.00 -27.24
CA THR A 3 5.46 -12.37 -26.14
C THR A 3 5.00 -13.39 -25.09
N LEU A 4 4.63 -14.60 -25.53
CA LEU A 4 4.20 -15.67 -24.64
C LEU A 4 5.37 -16.19 -23.77
N GLU A 5 6.54 -16.39 -24.35
CA GLU A 5 7.74 -16.79 -23.60
C GLU A 5 8.13 -15.73 -22.55
N MET A 6 8.05 -14.45 -22.91
CA MET A 6 8.31 -13.35 -21.98
C MET A 6 7.27 -13.28 -20.86
N LEU A 7 6.00 -13.55 -21.17
CA LEU A 7 4.92 -13.58 -20.18
C LEU A 7 5.09 -14.77 -19.22
N ASP A 8 5.48 -15.93 -19.73
CA ASP A 8 5.77 -17.12 -18.90
C ASP A 8 6.93 -16.86 -17.94
N PHE A 9 8.01 -16.24 -18.42
CA PHE A 9 9.10 -15.80 -17.56
C PHE A 9 8.63 -14.77 -16.50
N ALA A 10 7.84 -13.78 -16.92
CA ALA A 10 7.37 -12.70 -16.06
C ALA A 10 6.49 -13.21 -14.91
N ARG A 11 5.56 -14.14 -15.18
CA ARG A 11 4.64 -14.71 -14.17
C ARG A 11 5.23 -15.89 -13.40
N GLY A 12 6.30 -16.48 -13.89
CA GLY A 12 7.03 -17.58 -13.28
C GLY A 12 8.26 -17.09 -12.53
N GLU A 13 9.45 -17.43 -13.05
CA GLU A 13 10.74 -17.22 -12.39
C GLU A 13 10.96 -15.79 -11.92
N PHE A 14 10.64 -14.80 -12.75
CA PHE A 14 10.85 -13.40 -12.39
C PHE A 14 9.94 -12.96 -11.25
N PHE A 15 8.67 -13.39 -11.27
CA PHE A 15 7.72 -13.10 -10.20
C PHE A 15 8.19 -13.69 -8.87
N TYR A 16 8.58 -14.97 -8.84
CA TYR A 16 9.07 -15.60 -7.60
C TYR A 16 10.38 -14.96 -7.10
N GLY A 17 11.31 -14.62 -8.00
CA GLY A 17 12.53 -13.90 -7.65
C GLY A 17 12.24 -12.52 -7.05
N ALA A 18 11.34 -11.75 -7.67
CA ALA A 18 10.90 -10.45 -7.18
C ALA A 18 10.17 -10.57 -5.83
N LEU A 19 9.33 -11.57 -5.66
CA LEU A 19 8.60 -11.85 -4.41
C LEU A 19 9.55 -12.22 -3.27
N LEU A 20 10.55 -13.07 -3.53
CA LEU A 20 11.58 -13.43 -2.54
C LEU A 20 12.40 -12.20 -2.12
N PHE A 21 12.80 -11.36 -3.08
CA PHE A 21 13.51 -10.11 -2.80
C PHE A 21 12.65 -9.17 -1.96
N PHE A 22 11.37 -9.03 -2.30
CA PHE A 22 10.40 -8.25 -1.54
C PHE A 22 10.30 -8.75 -0.09
N ILE A 23 10.03 -10.05 0.11
CA ILE A 23 9.87 -10.64 1.46
C ILE A 23 11.16 -10.50 2.26
N GLY A 24 12.31 -10.85 1.69
CA GLY A 24 13.61 -10.77 2.35
C GLY A 24 13.98 -9.32 2.71
N GLY A 25 13.82 -8.39 1.76
CA GLY A 25 14.11 -6.97 1.97
C GLY A 25 13.18 -6.33 3.01
N MET A 26 11.89 -6.64 2.98
CA MET A 26 10.93 -6.15 3.99
C MET A 26 11.22 -6.72 5.37
N SER A 27 11.55 -8.02 5.46
CA SER A 27 11.93 -8.66 6.72
C SER A 27 13.19 -8.04 7.31
N TYR A 28 14.21 -7.79 6.48
CA TYR A 28 15.44 -7.11 6.89
C TYR A 28 15.16 -5.71 7.46
N ARG A 29 14.36 -4.89 6.76
CA ARG A 29 13.98 -3.55 7.24
C ARG A 29 13.19 -3.60 8.54
N LEU A 30 12.30 -4.57 8.67
CA LEU A 30 11.54 -4.76 9.90
C LEU A 30 12.48 -5.10 11.08
N VAL A 31 13.38 -6.08 10.90
CA VAL A 31 14.36 -6.48 11.92
C VAL A 31 15.27 -5.31 12.30
N GLN A 32 15.74 -4.50 11.35
CA GLN A 32 16.54 -3.32 11.65
C GLN A 32 15.80 -2.32 12.54
N VAL A 33 14.55 -1.98 12.19
CA VAL A 33 13.77 -1.01 12.96
C VAL A 33 13.44 -1.54 14.36
N LEU A 34 13.14 -2.83 14.49
CA LEU A 34 12.94 -3.47 15.79
C LEU A 34 14.25 -3.50 16.60
N GLY A 35 15.39 -3.71 15.94
CA GLY A 35 16.72 -3.74 16.55
C GLY A 35 17.21 -2.40 17.09
N LEU A 36 16.70 -1.27 16.57
CA LEU A 36 16.99 0.06 17.13
C LEU A 36 16.48 0.21 18.57
N GLY A 37 15.54 -0.65 18.99
CA GLY A 37 14.93 -0.60 20.30
C GLY A 37 14.09 0.66 20.52
N TRP A 38 13.40 0.69 21.65
CA TRP A 38 12.60 1.85 22.05
C TRP A 38 13.29 2.59 23.17
N ARG A 39 13.27 3.92 23.09
CA ARG A 39 13.80 4.75 24.18
C ARG A 39 12.96 4.51 25.42
N SER A 40 13.61 4.10 26.51
CA SER A 40 12.95 3.95 27.80
C SER A 40 12.41 5.31 28.24
N ASP A 41 11.08 5.43 28.28
CA ASP A 41 10.41 6.55 28.89
C ASP A 41 10.05 6.19 30.34
N ARG A 42 10.63 6.93 31.29
CA ARG A 42 10.48 6.70 32.73
C ARG A 42 9.30 7.43 33.36
N THR A 43 8.47 8.11 32.57
CA THR A 43 7.27 8.76 33.11
C THR A 43 6.28 7.75 33.67
N ALA A 44 5.64 8.08 34.79
CA ALA A 44 4.59 7.25 35.37
C ALA A 44 3.35 7.23 34.44
N PRO A 45 2.76 6.06 34.15
CA PRO A 45 1.60 5.97 33.29
C PRO A 45 0.36 6.56 33.98
N LYS A 46 -0.34 7.47 33.29
CA LYS A 46 -1.63 8.04 33.74
C LYS A 46 -2.84 7.16 33.38
N LYS A 47 -2.73 6.35 32.32
CA LYS A 47 -3.75 5.35 31.89
C LYS A 47 -3.06 4.06 31.45
N SER A 48 -3.84 2.98 31.32
CA SER A 48 -3.37 1.68 30.83
C SER A 48 -2.89 1.76 29.37
N GLN A 49 -1.61 1.48 29.16
CA GLN A 49 -0.97 1.47 27.84
C GLN A 49 -1.52 0.37 26.92
N PRO A 50 -1.71 -0.90 27.37
CA PRO A 50 -2.31 -1.94 26.53
C PRO A 50 -3.73 -1.57 26.07
N LEU A 51 -4.56 -0.99 26.95
CA LEU A 51 -5.88 -0.51 26.57
C LEU A 51 -5.80 0.64 25.55
N GLY A 52 -4.80 1.52 25.67
CA GLY A 52 -4.50 2.52 24.65
C GLY A 52 -4.19 1.93 23.29
N VAL A 53 -3.37 0.87 23.22
CA VAL A 53 -3.10 0.16 21.97
C VAL A 53 -4.40 -0.37 21.34
N VAL A 54 -5.23 -1.07 22.12
CA VAL A 54 -6.51 -1.62 21.65
C VAL A 54 -7.44 -0.53 21.13
N VAL A 55 -7.62 0.55 21.90
CA VAL A 55 -8.47 1.69 21.49
C VAL A 55 -7.96 2.33 20.20
N SER A 56 -6.65 2.46 20.05
CA SER A 56 -6.01 2.95 18.81
C SER A 56 -6.38 2.06 17.63
N PHE A 57 -6.24 0.73 17.73
CA PHE A 57 -6.62 -0.16 16.63
C PHE A 57 -8.12 -0.15 16.32
N LEU A 58 -8.98 -0.22 17.33
CA LEU A 58 -10.44 -0.21 17.15
C LEU A 58 -10.90 1.05 16.41
N ARG A 59 -10.37 2.23 16.77
CA ARG A 59 -10.68 3.46 16.04
C ARG A 59 -10.17 3.47 14.60
N GLY A 60 -9.02 2.86 14.35
CA GLY A 60 -8.46 2.77 12.99
C GLY A 60 -9.30 1.90 12.07
N ILE A 61 -9.89 0.83 12.60
CA ILE A 61 -10.77 -0.09 11.87
C ILE A 61 -12.17 0.53 11.67
N LEU A 62 -12.74 1.14 12.71
CA LEU A 62 -14.13 1.61 12.70
C LEU A 62 -14.35 2.97 12.01
N ILE A 63 -13.34 3.85 11.96
CA ILE A 63 -13.53 5.27 11.56
C ILE A 63 -12.85 5.58 10.20
N LEU A 64 -12.50 4.53 9.43
CA LEU A 64 -11.61 4.57 8.27
C LEU A 64 -10.19 5.04 8.65
N PRO A 65 -9.13 4.34 8.20
CA PRO A 65 -7.73 4.70 8.53
C PRO A 65 -7.29 6.06 7.96
N PHE A 66 -8.15 6.76 7.23
CA PHE A 66 -7.84 7.95 6.42
C PHE A 66 -8.29 9.28 7.04
N ILE A 67 -9.01 9.28 8.18
CA ILE A 67 -9.48 10.52 8.82
C ILE A 67 -8.50 10.93 9.95
N PRO A 68 -7.78 12.06 9.82
CA PRO A 68 -6.84 12.50 10.83
C PRO A 68 -7.60 13.09 12.04
N TRP A 69 -7.25 12.62 13.24
CA TRP A 69 -7.88 13.04 14.50
C TRP A 69 -7.26 14.28 15.15
N VAL A 70 -6.14 14.76 14.60
CA VAL A 70 -5.53 16.00 15.05
C VAL A 70 -6.33 17.17 14.47
N ARG A 71 -6.91 17.98 15.38
CA ARG A 71 -7.74 19.15 15.04
C ARG A 71 -7.04 20.02 13.98
N GLY A 72 -7.79 20.36 12.93
CA GLY A 72 -7.32 21.23 11.85
C GLY A 72 -6.43 20.56 10.80
N THR A 73 -6.03 19.30 10.96
CA THR A 73 -5.12 18.65 9.99
C THR A 73 -5.81 18.35 8.67
N PHE A 74 -7.04 17.82 8.73
CA PHE A 74 -7.87 17.64 7.54
C PHE A 74 -8.14 18.98 6.83
N GLN A 75 -8.48 20.01 7.59
CA GLN A 75 -8.80 21.35 7.07
C GLN A 75 -7.60 22.03 6.40
N ARG A 76 -6.37 21.76 6.89
CA ARG A 76 -5.14 22.33 6.34
C ARG A 76 -4.67 21.63 5.06
N GLN A 77 -5.01 20.36 4.85
CA GLN A 77 -4.51 19.54 3.74
C GLN A 77 -5.61 18.62 3.15
N PRO A 78 -6.79 19.15 2.78
CA PRO A 78 -7.95 18.33 2.43
C PRO A 78 -7.70 17.44 1.21
N ILE A 79 -6.98 17.95 0.21
CA ILE A 79 -6.63 17.21 -1.01
C ILE A 79 -5.84 15.94 -0.67
N VAL A 80 -4.84 16.05 0.19
CA VAL A 80 -3.98 14.94 0.57
C VAL A 80 -4.77 13.83 1.27
N TYR A 81 -5.70 14.20 2.16
CA TYR A 81 -6.50 13.21 2.89
C TYR A 81 -7.56 12.55 2.03
N ILE A 82 -8.29 13.32 1.23
CA ILE A 82 -9.37 12.79 0.39
C ILE A 82 -8.78 11.94 -0.73
N ALA A 83 -7.87 12.50 -1.54
CA ALA A 83 -7.27 11.78 -2.65
C ALA A 83 -6.37 10.63 -2.13
N GLY A 84 -5.63 10.84 -1.05
CA GLY A 84 -4.85 9.79 -0.40
C GLY A 84 -5.71 8.63 0.09
N GLY A 85 -6.85 8.93 0.73
CA GLY A 85 -7.79 7.92 1.20
C GLY A 85 -8.45 7.15 0.05
N LEU A 86 -8.91 7.84 -1.00
CA LEU A 86 -9.50 7.23 -2.18
C LEU A 86 -8.49 6.32 -2.92
N PHE A 87 -7.24 6.76 -3.07
CA PHE A 87 -6.17 5.94 -3.65
C PHE A 87 -5.96 4.65 -2.86
N HIS A 88 -5.77 4.73 -1.54
CA HIS A 88 -5.53 3.53 -0.73
C HIS A 88 -6.75 2.61 -0.68
N LEU A 89 -7.96 3.16 -0.60
CA LEU A 89 -9.19 2.36 -0.66
C LEU A 89 -9.26 1.56 -1.96
N GLY A 90 -9.07 2.21 -3.11
CA GLY A 90 -9.07 1.53 -4.40
C GLY A 90 -7.93 0.53 -4.53
N LEU A 91 -6.71 0.87 -4.08
CA LEU A 91 -5.56 -0.03 -4.06
C LEU A 91 -5.87 -1.31 -3.28
N PHE A 92 -6.39 -1.19 -2.06
CA PHE A 92 -6.72 -2.36 -1.24
C PHE A 92 -7.87 -3.18 -1.84
N VAL A 93 -8.88 -2.52 -2.40
CA VAL A 93 -9.98 -3.23 -3.07
C VAL A 93 -9.48 -4.00 -4.29
N VAL A 94 -8.62 -3.41 -5.11
CA VAL A 94 -8.04 -4.10 -6.28
C VAL A 94 -7.17 -5.29 -5.86
N ILE A 95 -6.24 -5.08 -4.92
CA ILE A 95 -5.28 -6.11 -4.49
C ILE A 95 -5.96 -7.27 -3.76
N PHE A 96 -6.94 -6.99 -2.90
CA PHE A 96 -7.55 -8.05 -2.10
C PHE A 96 -8.83 -8.58 -2.71
N PHE A 97 -9.66 -7.77 -3.38
CA PHE A 97 -10.99 -8.19 -3.82
C PHE A 97 -11.17 -8.25 -5.34
N GLY A 98 -10.17 -7.83 -6.14
CA GLY A 98 -10.19 -8.04 -7.59
C GLY A 98 -10.03 -9.51 -7.94
N THR A 99 -10.87 -10.04 -8.85
CA THR A 99 -10.91 -11.47 -9.21
C THR A 99 -9.54 -12.04 -9.56
N ALA A 100 -8.77 -11.36 -10.42
CA ALA A 100 -7.44 -11.81 -10.83
C ALA A 100 -6.46 -11.85 -9.64
N HIS A 101 -6.52 -10.88 -8.74
CA HIS A 101 -5.64 -10.83 -7.56
C HIS A 101 -6.04 -11.89 -6.52
N VAL A 102 -7.34 -12.12 -6.29
CA VAL A 102 -7.83 -13.23 -5.44
C VAL A 102 -7.31 -14.57 -5.95
N MET A 103 -7.26 -14.79 -7.26
CA MET A 103 -6.67 -16.00 -7.83
C MET A 103 -5.17 -16.10 -7.55
N VAL A 104 -4.41 -15.01 -7.68
CA VAL A 104 -3.00 -14.98 -7.29
C VAL A 104 -2.82 -15.32 -5.80
N TRP A 105 -3.64 -14.76 -4.92
CA TRP A 105 -3.61 -15.08 -3.49
C TRP A 105 -3.93 -16.55 -3.22
N ARG A 106 -4.95 -17.09 -3.90
CA ARG A 106 -5.32 -18.50 -3.80
C ARG A 106 -4.16 -19.39 -4.20
N ASP A 107 -3.47 -19.08 -5.29
CA ASP A 107 -2.40 -19.92 -5.80
C ASP A 107 -1.14 -19.82 -4.91
N LEU A 108 -0.83 -18.62 -4.41
CA LEU A 108 0.26 -18.40 -3.45
C LEU A 108 -0.02 -19.07 -2.10
N LEU A 109 -1.16 -18.80 -1.47
CA LEU A 109 -1.51 -19.29 -0.12
C LEU A 109 -2.00 -20.75 -0.14
N GLY A 110 -2.61 -21.18 -1.24
CA GLY A 110 -3.04 -22.56 -1.47
C GLY A 110 -1.86 -23.51 -1.60
N SER A 111 -0.72 -23.05 -2.15
CA SER A 111 0.54 -23.82 -2.10
C SER A 111 1.09 -23.97 -0.67
N VAL A 112 0.76 -23.04 0.24
CA VAL A 112 1.13 -23.04 1.66
C VAL A 112 -0.01 -23.62 2.50
N SER A 113 -0.53 -24.80 2.16
CA SER A 113 -1.38 -25.67 3.01
C SER A 113 -2.65 -25.08 3.67
N LEU A 114 -3.04 -23.83 3.39
CA LEU A 114 -4.20 -23.17 4.00
C LEU A 114 -5.44 -23.12 3.10
N GLY A 115 -5.29 -23.36 1.78
CA GLY A 115 -6.40 -23.57 0.83
C GLY A 115 -7.48 -22.46 0.77
N PHE A 116 -7.25 -21.32 1.41
CA PHE A 116 -8.26 -20.32 1.70
C PHE A 116 -8.14 -19.13 0.75
N ALA A 117 -9.17 -18.90 -0.05
CA ALA A 117 -9.38 -17.66 -0.77
C ALA A 117 -10.76 -17.11 -0.39
N TRP A 118 -10.87 -15.80 -0.28
CA TRP A 118 -12.13 -15.13 0.00
C TRP A 118 -12.82 -14.69 -1.29
N PRO A 119 -14.13 -14.40 -1.26
CA PRO A 119 -14.87 -13.98 -2.45
C PRO A 119 -14.33 -12.67 -3.05
N SER A 120 -14.26 -12.60 -4.38
CA SER A 120 -14.01 -11.35 -5.10
C SER A 120 -15.26 -10.47 -5.11
N LEU A 121 -15.05 -9.16 -5.29
CA LEU A 121 -16.14 -8.21 -5.54
C LEU A 121 -16.54 -8.20 -7.02
N ALA A 122 -17.73 -7.65 -7.31
CA ALA A 122 -18.21 -7.49 -8.68
C ALA A 122 -17.28 -6.58 -9.49
N LEU A 123 -16.97 -6.99 -10.74
CA LEU A 123 -16.04 -6.27 -11.61
C LEU A 123 -16.35 -4.77 -11.76
N PRO A 124 -17.61 -4.32 -11.98
CA PRO A 124 -17.89 -2.88 -12.10
C PRO A 124 -17.52 -2.06 -10.86
N LEU A 125 -17.64 -2.64 -9.67
CA LEU A 125 -17.26 -1.97 -8.43
C LEU A 125 -15.74 -1.86 -8.29
N VAL A 126 -15.01 -2.95 -8.58
CA VAL A 126 -13.54 -2.95 -8.54
C VAL A 126 -12.98 -2.00 -9.60
N ASP A 127 -13.56 -2.00 -10.80
CA ASP A 127 -13.15 -1.15 -11.92
C ASP A 127 -13.37 0.34 -11.63
N LEU A 128 -14.55 0.70 -11.08
CA LEU A 128 -14.83 2.07 -10.63
C LEU A 128 -13.82 2.53 -9.57
N LEU A 129 -13.55 1.70 -8.57
CA LEU A 129 -12.62 2.05 -7.50
C LEU A 129 -11.17 2.13 -7.98
N ALA A 130 -10.77 1.31 -8.95
CA ALA A 130 -9.49 1.40 -9.63
C ALA A 130 -9.36 2.72 -10.39
N ALA A 131 -10.38 3.10 -11.18
CA ALA A 131 -10.41 4.35 -11.91
C ALA A 131 -10.33 5.57 -10.97
N VAL A 132 -11.11 5.56 -9.89
CA VAL A 132 -11.08 6.61 -8.85
C VAL A 132 -9.69 6.69 -8.20
N ALA A 133 -9.05 5.56 -7.90
CA ALA A 133 -7.71 5.54 -7.34
C ALA A 133 -6.67 6.11 -8.31
N ILE A 134 -6.72 5.75 -9.60
CA ILE A 134 -5.84 6.28 -10.65
C ILE A 134 -5.99 7.81 -10.76
N VAL A 135 -7.23 8.32 -10.80
CA VAL A 135 -7.49 9.76 -10.82
C VAL A 135 -6.96 10.42 -9.55
N ALA A 136 -7.17 9.81 -8.37
CA ALA A 136 -6.64 10.33 -7.12
C ALA A 136 -5.10 10.39 -7.09
N MET A 137 -4.42 9.40 -7.68
CA MET A 137 -2.96 9.41 -7.84
C MET A 137 -2.49 10.56 -8.73
N LEU A 138 -3.20 10.87 -9.81
CA LEU A 138 -2.90 12.01 -10.68
C LEU A 138 -3.13 13.33 -9.95
N VAL A 139 -4.22 13.46 -9.20
CA VAL A 139 -4.48 14.65 -8.36
C VAL A 139 -3.38 14.85 -7.33
N LEU A 140 -2.93 13.80 -6.64
CA LEU A 140 -1.82 13.88 -5.68
C LEU A 140 -0.49 14.24 -6.33
N LEU A 141 -0.22 13.73 -7.54
CA LEU A 141 0.94 14.12 -8.33
C LEU A 141 0.88 15.61 -8.69
N MET A 142 -0.25 16.07 -9.22
CA MET A 142 -0.44 17.48 -9.56
C MET A 142 -0.32 18.38 -8.34
N TYR A 143 -0.91 17.99 -7.20
CA TYR A 143 -0.75 18.71 -5.94
C TYR A 143 0.71 18.82 -5.52
N ARG A 144 1.45 17.71 -5.61
CA ARG A 144 2.89 17.68 -5.30
C ARG A 144 3.71 18.58 -6.22
N LEU A 145 3.38 18.61 -7.51
CA LEU A 145 4.07 19.39 -8.54
C LEU A 145 3.68 20.86 -8.57
N THR A 146 2.59 21.27 -7.92
CA THR A 146 2.12 22.67 -7.93
C THR A 146 2.23 23.35 -6.58
N HIS A 147 2.21 22.59 -5.47
CA HIS A 147 2.26 23.16 -4.14
C HIS A 147 3.72 23.56 -3.76
N PRO A 148 4.00 24.84 -3.43
CA PRO A 148 5.38 25.34 -3.26
C PRO A 148 6.20 24.59 -2.20
N VAL A 149 5.55 24.14 -1.13
CA VAL A 149 6.21 23.36 -0.08
C VAL A 149 6.51 21.94 -0.54
N MET A 150 5.59 21.31 -1.29
CA MET A 150 5.75 19.91 -1.71
C MET A 150 6.79 19.77 -2.81
N GLN A 151 6.89 20.74 -3.71
CA GLN A 151 7.96 20.80 -4.72
C GLN A 151 9.35 20.76 -4.07
N LYS A 152 9.57 21.55 -3.00
CA LYS A 152 10.84 21.58 -2.26
C LYS A 152 11.18 20.26 -1.56
N LEU A 153 10.18 19.46 -1.24
CA LEU A 153 10.34 18.15 -0.59
C LEU A 153 10.36 16.98 -1.57
N THR A 154 10.08 17.22 -2.86
CA THR A 154 9.95 16.17 -3.86
C THR A 154 11.30 15.88 -4.49
N GLY A 155 11.82 14.68 -4.27
CA GLY A 155 13.02 14.18 -4.93
C GLY A 155 12.74 13.12 -6.00
N PRO A 156 13.77 12.66 -6.73
CA PRO A 156 13.65 11.58 -7.71
C PRO A 156 13.05 10.30 -7.12
N ALA A 157 13.42 9.95 -5.89
CA ALA A 157 12.87 8.79 -5.20
C ALA A 157 11.36 8.90 -4.98
N ASP A 158 10.82 10.09 -4.71
CA ASP A 158 9.38 10.30 -4.54
C ASP A 158 8.63 10.11 -5.87
N MET A 159 9.22 10.57 -6.97
CA MET A 159 8.65 10.38 -8.30
C MET A 159 8.68 8.91 -8.74
N LEU A 160 9.78 8.20 -8.45
CA LEU A 160 9.88 6.77 -8.69
C LEU A 160 8.90 5.97 -7.84
N ASN A 161 8.71 6.33 -6.56
CA ASN A 161 7.70 5.68 -5.71
C ASN A 161 6.29 5.84 -6.30
N TRP A 162 5.94 7.05 -6.78
CA TRP A 162 4.67 7.28 -7.43
C TRP A 162 4.55 6.45 -8.72
N LEU A 163 5.57 6.48 -9.57
CA LEU A 163 5.59 5.78 -10.85
C LEU A 163 5.42 4.27 -10.69
N PHE A 164 6.18 3.64 -9.78
CA PHE A 164 6.14 2.19 -9.60
C PHE A 164 4.84 1.68 -8.98
N VAL A 165 4.05 2.54 -8.31
CA VAL A 165 2.69 2.20 -7.88
C VAL A 165 1.69 2.51 -8.99
N PHE A 166 1.89 3.60 -9.72
CA PHE A 166 0.97 4.05 -10.76
C PHE A 166 0.93 3.09 -11.94
N LEU A 167 2.10 2.58 -12.37
CA LEU A 167 2.21 1.69 -13.53
C LEU A 167 1.41 0.38 -13.38
N PRO A 168 1.52 -0.39 -12.29
CA PRO A 168 0.65 -1.55 -12.08
C PRO A 168 -0.83 -1.20 -12.02
N MET A 169 -1.19 -0.07 -11.39
CA MET A 169 -2.59 0.37 -11.29
C MET A 169 -3.19 0.66 -12.66
N ILE A 170 -2.50 1.46 -13.49
CA ILE A 170 -3.02 1.81 -14.82
C ILE A 170 -2.98 0.60 -15.75
N THR A 171 -1.90 -0.17 -15.79
CA THR A 171 -1.80 -1.35 -16.68
C THR A 171 -2.82 -2.43 -16.31
N GLY A 172 -3.10 -2.63 -15.02
CA GLY A 172 -4.13 -3.57 -14.56
C GLY A 172 -5.52 -3.12 -14.97
N TYR A 173 -5.82 -1.82 -14.85
CA TYR A 173 -7.08 -1.23 -15.31
C TYR A 173 -7.26 -1.34 -16.83
N LEU A 174 -6.20 -1.09 -17.59
CA LEU A 174 -6.25 -1.25 -19.06
C LEU A 174 -6.39 -2.71 -19.47
N LEU A 175 -5.80 -3.64 -18.71
CA LEU A 175 -5.91 -5.08 -18.94
C LEU A 175 -7.36 -5.57 -18.77
N THR A 176 -8.04 -5.17 -17.68
CA THR A 176 -9.42 -5.57 -17.42
C THR A 176 -10.40 -5.02 -18.46
N ASN A 177 -10.11 -3.83 -19.00
CA ASN A 177 -10.90 -3.16 -20.02
C ASN A 177 -10.45 -3.48 -21.46
N GLN A 178 -9.47 -4.37 -21.64
CA GLN A 178 -8.93 -4.78 -22.95
C GLN A 178 -8.57 -3.59 -23.86
N ALA A 179 -7.95 -2.56 -23.28
CA ALA A 179 -7.66 -1.31 -23.97
C ALA A 179 -6.21 -1.23 -24.49
N PHE A 180 -6.02 -0.55 -25.63
CA PHE A 180 -4.75 -0.17 -26.28
C PHE A 180 -3.88 -1.29 -26.84
N LEU A 181 -3.65 -2.39 -26.12
CA LEU A 181 -2.77 -3.49 -26.53
C LEU A 181 -3.54 -4.81 -26.59
N ARG A 182 -2.92 -5.83 -27.20
CA ARG A 182 -3.43 -7.20 -27.08
C ARG A 182 -3.38 -7.65 -25.62
N TYR A 183 -4.28 -8.58 -25.26
CA TYR A 183 -4.39 -9.08 -23.89
C TYR A 183 -3.06 -9.57 -23.33
N GLU A 184 -2.31 -10.38 -24.09
CA GLU A 184 -1.04 -10.96 -23.64
C GLU A 184 0.06 -9.91 -23.46
N GLU A 185 0.05 -8.86 -24.28
CA GLU A 185 1.01 -7.76 -24.21
C GLU A 185 0.73 -6.86 -23.01
N MET A 186 -0.54 -6.50 -22.77
CA MET A 186 -0.92 -5.72 -21.60
C MET A 186 -0.71 -6.53 -20.31
N PHE A 187 -0.95 -7.85 -20.35
CA PHE A 187 -0.69 -8.71 -19.21
C PHE A 187 0.81 -8.81 -18.91
N LEU A 188 1.64 -8.99 -19.94
CA LEU A 188 3.10 -8.94 -19.79
C LEU A 188 3.54 -7.60 -19.18
N LEU A 189 3.04 -6.47 -19.69
CA LEU A 189 3.37 -5.15 -19.17
C LEU A 189 2.96 -4.99 -17.70
N HIS A 190 1.73 -5.38 -17.37
CA HIS A 190 1.25 -5.37 -15.98
C HIS A 190 2.17 -6.20 -15.08
N GLN A 191 2.45 -7.44 -15.46
CA GLN A 191 3.30 -8.34 -14.68
C GLN A 191 4.72 -7.80 -14.50
N MET A 192 5.32 -7.24 -15.55
CA MET A 192 6.65 -6.62 -15.45
C MET A 192 6.66 -5.43 -14.50
N THR A 193 5.64 -4.56 -14.57
CA THR A 193 5.55 -3.41 -13.65
C THR A 193 5.33 -3.85 -12.21
N VAL A 194 4.55 -4.92 -11.98
CA VAL A 194 4.37 -5.53 -10.65
C VAL A 194 5.68 -6.07 -10.12
N ASN A 195 6.42 -6.86 -10.91
CA ASN A 195 7.68 -7.45 -10.47
C ASN A 195 8.73 -6.38 -10.12
N ILE A 196 8.83 -5.33 -10.95
CA ILE A 196 9.71 -4.18 -10.67
C ILE A 196 9.27 -3.46 -9.39
N MET A 197 7.96 -3.25 -9.21
CA MET A 197 7.43 -2.65 -7.99
C MET A 197 7.79 -3.48 -6.76
N LEU A 198 7.63 -4.81 -6.78
CA LEU A 198 7.98 -5.71 -5.68
C LEU A 198 9.45 -5.57 -5.26
N ILE A 199 10.36 -5.50 -6.24
CA ILE A 199 11.79 -5.26 -6.00
C ILE A 199 12.03 -3.86 -5.41
N TRP A 200 11.31 -2.85 -5.88
CA TRP A 200 11.48 -1.47 -5.44
C TRP A 200 10.93 -1.21 -4.03
N ILE A 201 9.85 -1.86 -3.62
CA ILE A 201 9.19 -1.61 -2.32
C ILE A 201 10.16 -1.60 -1.13
N PRO A 202 11.02 -2.61 -0.91
CA PRO A 202 11.95 -2.61 0.21
C PRO A 202 13.09 -1.59 0.04
N LEU A 203 13.33 -1.05 -1.15
CA LEU A 203 14.38 -0.04 -1.38
C LEU A 203 13.84 1.39 -1.22
N GLY A 204 12.57 1.60 -1.55
CA GLY A 204 11.92 2.91 -1.55
C GLY A 204 11.29 3.31 -0.22
N ARG A 205 10.43 4.34 -0.29
CA ARG A 205 9.58 4.80 0.82
C ARG A 205 8.21 4.09 0.82
N ILE A 206 7.93 3.24 -0.18
CA ILE A 206 6.68 2.46 -0.26
C ILE A 206 6.56 1.52 0.94
N SER A 207 7.66 1.02 1.49
CA SER A 207 7.69 0.12 2.66
C SER A 207 6.97 0.64 3.91
N HIS A 208 6.55 1.91 3.94
CA HIS A 208 5.87 2.53 5.09
C HIS A 208 4.65 1.74 5.60
N PHE A 209 3.96 0.97 4.74
CA PHE A 209 2.77 0.20 5.16
C PHE A 209 3.08 -0.83 6.25
N ILE A 210 4.28 -1.41 6.29
CA ILE A 210 4.65 -2.38 7.34
C ILE A 210 4.75 -1.71 8.71
N PHE A 211 5.15 -0.43 8.74
CA PHE A 211 5.36 0.33 9.96
C PHE A 211 4.07 0.93 10.52
N TYR A 212 2.97 0.86 9.77
CA TYR A 212 1.65 1.35 10.22
C TYR A 212 1.24 0.71 11.56
N PHE A 213 1.35 -0.61 11.68
CA PHE A 213 0.98 -1.34 12.90
C PHE A 213 1.83 -0.93 14.11
N PHE A 214 3.13 -0.75 13.89
CA PHE A 214 4.05 -0.30 14.94
C PHE A 214 3.78 1.13 15.37
N SER A 215 3.58 2.04 14.42
CA SER A 215 3.23 3.43 14.68
C SER A 215 1.92 3.51 15.49
N ARG A 216 0.89 2.74 15.14
CA ARG A 216 -0.39 2.72 15.87
C ARG A 216 -0.25 2.21 17.30
N SER A 217 0.55 1.15 17.50
CA SER A 217 0.87 0.62 18.83
C SER A 217 1.63 1.64 19.69
N ILE A 218 2.65 2.28 19.13
CA ILE A 218 3.46 3.29 19.83
C ILE A 218 2.60 4.50 20.19
N HIS A 219 1.85 5.07 19.24
CA HIS A 219 0.98 6.21 19.52
C HIS A 219 -0.12 5.88 20.53
N GLY A 220 -0.75 4.71 20.44
CA GLY A 220 -1.77 4.28 21.40
C GLY A 220 -1.21 4.15 22.81
N SER A 221 -0.03 3.54 22.94
CA SER A 221 0.69 3.38 24.20
C SER A 221 1.10 4.74 24.80
N GLU A 222 1.75 5.60 24.00
CA GLU A 222 2.24 6.91 24.45
C GLU A 222 1.12 7.87 24.84
N TYR A 223 0.04 7.94 24.06
CA TYR A 223 -1.10 8.80 24.38
C TYR A 223 -1.82 8.31 25.64
N ALA A 224 -2.02 7.00 25.81
CA ALA A 224 -2.56 6.47 27.06
C ALA A 224 -1.66 6.80 28.24
N LYS A 225 -0.35 6.56 28.11
CA LYS A 225 0.63 6.85 29.16
C LYS A 225 0.59 8.32 29.61
N ARG A 226 0.50 9.25 28.66
CA ARG A 226 0.43 10.71 28.92
C ARG A 226 -0.95 11.20 29.37
N GLY A 227 -1.96 10.33 29.40
CA GLY A 227 -3.34 10.67 29.71
C GLY A 227 -4.07 11.41 28.59
N ALA A 228 -3.44 11.54 27.42
CA ALA A 228 -4.03 12.15 26.24
C ALA A 228 -5.18 11.30 25.69
N GLN A 229 -5.93 11.88 24.75
CA GLN A 229 -6.93 11.14 24.00
C GLN A 229 -6.21 10.23 23.01
N VAL A 230 -6.24 8.93 23.28
CA VAL A 230 -6.05 7.88 22.27
C VAL A 230 -7.26 7.87 21.38
#